data_AF-A0A6B2TAN0-F1
#
_entry.id   AF-A0A6B2TAN0-F1
#
_cell.length_a   1.000
_cell.length_b   1.000
_cell.length_c   1.000
_cell.angle_alpha   90.00
_cell.angle_beta   90.00
_cell.angle_gamma   90.00
#
_symmetry.space_group_name_H-M   'P 1'
#
loop_
_entity.id
_entity.type
_entity.pdbx_description
1 polymer ?
#
loop_
_entity_poly.entity_id
_entity_poly.type
_entity_poly.pdbx_seq_one_letter_code
_entity_poly.pdbx_strand_id
1 'polypeptide(L)'
;MTFTKKSHACVRLEKDGRTLVVDPGGFSEEDAALGADAILVTHEHPDHFDEDRLRTAMEARPGTEIWTLKSVADRISAAFPGRVHTVGHGDTFTAAGFDVQVHGELHAVIHPDIPRITNVGYLVDGTVFHPGDALTVPDHPVETLMLPVMAPWNKISEVIDYVREVKPQRAYDIHDALLTDLARPIYDNQIGALGGAEHLRLTPGESADL
;
A
#
# COMPACT_ATOMS: atom_id res chain seq x y z
N MET A 1 12.58 8.35 -8.48
CA MET A 1 12.41 7.18 -7.59
C MET A 1 11.95 6.03 -8.46
N THR A 2 12.37 4.79 -8.24
CA THR A 2 11.87 3.65 -9.02
C THR A 2 10.80 2.92 -8.23
N PHE A 3 9.62 2.76 -8.82
CA PHE A 3 8.53 1.96 -8.30
C PHE A 3 8.49 0.62 -9.02
N THR A 4 8.45 -0.48 -8.26
CA THR A 4 8.23 -1.84 -8.77
C THR A 4 6.95 -2.40 -8.18
N LYS A 5 6.06 -2.87 -9.06
CA LYS A 5 4.84 -3.58 -8.66
C LYS A 5 5.20 -4.98 -8.18
N LYS A 6 4.69 -5.36 -7.01
CA LYS A 6 4.64 -6.75 -6.55
C LYS A 6 3.22 -7.26 -6.67
N SER A 7 2.99 -8.55 -6.41
CA SER A 7 1.62 -9.08 -6.49
C SER A 7 0.68 -8.38 -5.49
N HIS A 8 -0.57 -8.16 -5.93
CA HIS A 8 -1.65 -7.60 -5.11
C HIS A 8 -1.43 -6.17 -4.58
N ALA A 9 -1.36 -5.97 -3.26
CA ALA A 9 -1.16 -4.66 -2.64
C ALA A 9 0.32 -4.28 -2.49
N CYS A 10 1.23 -5.25 -2.65
CA CYS A 10 2.63 -5.01 -2.37
C CYS A 10 3.28 -4.09 -3.42
N VAL A 11 4.02 -3.10 -2.94
CA VAL A 11 4.82 -2.19 -3.77
C VAL A 11 6.22 -2.03 -3.19
N ARG A 12 7.21 -1.89 -4.08
CA ARG A 12 8.60 -1.65 -3.70
C ARG A 12 9.06 -0.33 -4.31
N LEU A 13 9.62 0.53 -3.48
CA LEU A 13 10.15 1.84 -3.85
C LEU A 13 11.64 1.88 -3.60
N GLU A 14 12.40 2.33 -4.59
CA GLU A 14 13.86 2.44 -4.52
C GLU A 14 14.33 3.87 -4.83
N LYS A 15 15.18 4.41 -3.97
CA LYS A 15 15.75 5.76 -4.06
C LYS A 15 17.12 5.78 -3.39
N ASP A 16 18.14 6.33 -4.05
CA ASP A 16 19.49 6.47 -3.50
C ASP A 16 20.09 5.18 -2.92
N GLY A 17 19.79 4.04 -3.55
CA GLY A 17 20.25 2.72 -3.11
C GLY A 17 19.54 2.18 -1.86
N ARG A 18 18.45 2.82 -1.42
CA ARG A 18 17.58 2.40 -0.32
C ARG A 18 16.29 1.81 -0.83
N THR A 19 15.76 0.84 -0.10
CA THR A 19 14.52 0.13 -0.44
C THR A 19 13.46 0.28 0.65
N LEU A 20 12.29 0.75 0.27
CA LEU A 20 11.07 0.75 1.06
C LEU A 20 10.05 -0.22 0.44
N VAL A 21 9.45 -1.12 1.24
CA VAL A 21 8.40 -2.04 0.77
C VAL A 21 7.12 -1.78 1.55
N VAL A 22 6.00 -1.67 0.86
CA VAL A 22 4.67 -1.48 1.49
C VAL A 22 3.84 -2.74 1.25
N ASP A 23 3.15 -3.21 2.29
CA ASP A 23 2.20 -4.33 2.29
C ASP A 23 2.70 -5.65 1.65
N PRO A 24 3.85 -6.20 2.07
CA PRO A 24 4.32 -7.52 1.62
C PRO A 24 3.55 -8.68 2.31
N GLY A 25 2.22 -8.68 2.16
CA GLY A 25 1.33 -9.70 2.73
C GLY A 25 1.30 -11.00 1.94
N GLY A 26 0.45 -11.92 2.36
CA GLY A 26 0.38 -13.30 1.86
C GLY A 26 0.07 -13.44 0.37
N PHE A 27 -0.53 -12.42 -0.26
CA PHE A 27 -0.81 -12.41 -1.71
C PHE A 27 0.34 -11.83 -2.55
N SER A 28 1.40 -11.32 -1.91
CA SER A 28 2.63 -10.93 -2.59
C SER A 28 3.54 -12.13 -2.86
N GLU A 29 4.68 -11.92 -3.49
CA GLU A 29 5.75 -12.92 -3.61
C GLU A 29 6.34 -13.27 -2.22
N GLU A 30 6.77 -14.51 -2.01
CA GLU A 30 7.35 -14.96 -0.72
C GLU A 30 8.57 -14.12 -0.30
N ASP A 31 9.34 -13.62 -1.28
CA ASP A 31 10.55 -12.82 -1.09
C ASP A 31 10.31 -11.30 -1.17
N ALA A 32 9.06 -10.84 -1.25
CA ALA A 32 8.75 -9.43 -1.52
C ALA A 32 9.38 -8.44 -0.52
N ALA A 33 9.48 -8.85 0.75
CA ALA A 33 10.10 -8.05 1.82
C ALA A 33 11.63 -8.20 1.91
N LEU A 34 12.24 -9.18 1.25
CA LEU A 34 13.67 -9.43 1.36
C LEU A 34 14.49 -8.26 0.79
N GLY A 35 15.51 -7.86 1.55
CA GLY A 35 16.41 -6.77 1.19
C GLY A 35 15.84 -5.37 1.41
N ALA A 36 14.61 -5.22 1.94
CA ALA A 36 14.07 -3.93 2.33
C ALA A 36 14.89 -3.30 3.46
N ASP A 37 15.20 -2.01 3.35
CA ASP A 37 15.73 -1.22 4.47
C ASP A 37 14.58 -0.82 5.42
N ALA A 38 13.39 -0.62 4.87
CA ALA A 38 12.20 -0.27 5.61
C ALA A 38 10.96 -0.99 5.07
N ILE A 39 10.05 -1.36 5.97
CA ILE A 39 8.79 -2.01 5.62
C ILE A 39 7.63 -1.22 6.23
N LEU A 40 6.63 -0.90 5.42
CA LEU A 40 5.38 -0.29 5.86
C LEU A 40 4.24 -1.30 5.74
N VAL A 41 3.35 -1.35 6.73
CA VAL A 41 2.16 -2.20 6.67
C VAL A 41 0.92 -1.39 7.02
N THR A 42 -0.07 -1.39 6.14
CA THR A 42 -1.28 -0.56 6.22
C THR A 42 -2.32 -1.09 7.18
N HIS A 43 -2.43 -2.41 7.38
CA HIS A 43 -3.32 -3.06 8.34
C HIS A 43 -3.07 -4.58 8.48
N GLU A 44 -3.81 -5.24 9.38
CA GLU A 44 -3.58 -6.62 9.80
C GLU A 44 -4.13 -7.73 8.89
N HIS A 45 -4.80 -7.40 7.77
CA HIS A 45 -5.37 -8.45 6.92
C HIS A 45 -4.26 -9.29 6.25
N PRO A 46 -4.50 -10.60 6.05
CA PRO A 46 -3.45 -11.52 5.61
C PRO A 46 -2.83 -11.21 4.24
N ASP A 47 -3.55 -10.54 3.35
CA ASP A 47 -3.10 -10.14 2.02
C ASP A 47 -2.21 -8.88 2.03
N HIS A 48 -2.19 -8.12 3.13
CA HIS A 48 -1.29 -6.97 3.37
C HIS A 48 -0.20 -7.27 4.41
N PHE A 49 -0.48 -8.20 5.32
CA PHE A 49 0.41 -8.58 6.42
C PHE A 49 0.60 -10.10 6.51
N ASP A 50 1.85 -10.54 6.38
CA ASP A 50 2.27 -11.91 6.65
C ASP A 50 3.41 -11.89 7.68
N GLU A 51 3.12 -12.36 8.88
CA GLU A 51 4.04 -12.31 10.02
C GLU A 51 5.34 -13.06 9.76
N ASP A 52 5.26 -14.25 9.16
CA ASP A 52 6.44 -15.10 8.92
C ASP A 52 7.35 -14.50 7.83
N ARG A 53 6.76 -13.90 6.79
CA ARG A 53 7.54 -13.18 5.76
C ARG A 53 8.25 -11.96 6.34
N LEU A 54 7.57 -11.16 7.16
CA LEU A 54 8.21 -10.01 7.81
C LEU A 54 9.32 -10.45 8.75
N ARG A 55 9.11 -11.50 9.55
CA ARG A 55 10.14 -12.05 10.44
C ARG A 55 11.36 -12.50 9.65
N THR A 56 11.15 -13.20 8.53
CA THR A 56 12.22 -13.66 7.64
C THR A 56 13.04 -12.48 7.11
N ALA A 57 12.40 -11.40 6.66
CA ALA A 57 13.10 -10.20 6.19
C ALA A 57 13.88 -9.49 7.31
N MET A 58 13.27 -9.34 8.50
CA MET A 58 13.88 -8.71 9.68
C MET A 58 15.08 -9.47 10.24
N GLU A 59 15.08 -10.80 10.10
CA GLU A 59 16.19 -11.68 10.47
C GLU A 59 17.31 -11.66 9.41
N ALA A 60 16.95 -11.62 8.12
CA ALA A 60 17.91 -11.56 7.02
C ALA A 60 18.71 -10.25 6.98
N ARG A 61 18.14 -9.14 7.45
CA ARG A 61 18.82 -7.83 7.52
C ARG A 61 18.57 -7.17 8.89
N PRO A 62 19.56 -7.19 9.81
CA PRO A 62 19.41 -6.63 11.15
C PRO A 62 19.07 -5.13 11.21
N GLY A 63 19.35 -4.38 10.14
CA GLY A 63 19.04 -2.96 10.02
C GLY A 63 17.65 -2.64 9.46
N THR A 64 16.84 -3.64 9.09
CA THR A 64 15.47 -3.42 8.63
C THR A 64 14.58 -3.01 9.79
N GLU A 65 13.72 -2.03 9.54
CA GLU A 65 12.72 -1.51 10.47
C GLU A 65 11.31 -1.62 9.87
N ILE A 66 10.30 -1.72 10.72
CA ILE A 66 8.87 -1.79 10.33
C ILE A 66 8.14 -0.59 10.93
N TRP A 67 7.31 0.08 10.11
CA TRP A 67 6.36 1.09 10.56
C TRP A 67 4.95 0.63 10.22
N THR A 68 4.08 0.60 11.22
CA THR A 68 2.72 0.09 11.05
C THR A 68 1.81 0.55 12.17
N LEU A 69 0.50 0.34 12.03
CA LEU A 69 -0.46 0.65 13.07
C LEU A 69 -0.48 -0.38 14.20
N LYS A 70 -1.17 -0.04 15.28
CA LYS A 70 -1.13 -0.77 16.55
C LYS A 70 -1.44 -2.27 16.43
N SER A 71 -2.50 -2.64 15.69
CA SER A 71 -2.94 -4.04 15.54
C SER A 71 -1.84 -4.96 14.99
N VAL A 72 -1.01 -4.45 14.09
CA VAL A 72 0.12 -5.19 13.50
C VAL A 72 1.34 -5.11 14.42
N ALA A 73 1.66 -3.93 14.95
CA ALA A 73 2.82 -3.74 15.82
C ALA A 73 2.75 -4.63 17.07
N ASP A 74 1.56 -4.80 17.65
CA ASP A 74 1.33 -5.66 18.82
C ASP A 74 1.67 -7.14 18.56
N ARG A 75 1.62 -7.59 17.30
CA ARG A 75 1.92 -8.99 16.92
C ARG A 75 3.41 -9.26 16.79
N ILE A 76 4.19 -8.30 16.29
CA ILE A 76 5.58 -8.53 15.85
C ILE A 76 6.65 -7.82 16.69
N SER A 77 6.29 -6.74 17.40
CA SER A 77 7.26 -5.91 18.14
C SER A 77 8.06 -6.65 19.22
N ALA A 78 7.45 -7.66 19.87
CA ALA A 78 8.13 -8.46 20.90
C ALA A 78 9.35 -9.23 20.35
N ALA A 79 9.32 -9.64 19.08
CA ALA A 79 10.44 -10.35 18.44
C ALA A 79 11.57 -9.40 18.00
N PHE A 80 11.26 -8.12 17.77
CA PHE A 80 12.21 -7.13 17.24
C PHE A 80 12.15 -5.80 18.01
N PRO A 81 12.52 -5.79 19.30
CA PRO A 81 12.45 -4.59 20.13
C PRO A 81 13.27 -3.45 19.53
N GLY A 82 12.66 -2.27 19.43
CA GLY A 82 13.28 -1.06 18.89
C GLY A 82 13.33 -0.96 17.36
N ARG A 83 12.83 -1.97 16.62
CA ARG A 83 12.78 -1.97 15.14
C ARG A 83 11.36 -2.04 14.57
N VAL A 84 10.35 -1.95 15.44
CA VAL A 84 8.93 -1.89 15.05
C VAL A 84 8.35 -0.64 15.67
N HIS A 85 7.82 0.23 14.82
CA HIS A 85 7.35 1.56 15.18
C HIS A 85 5.84 1.63 14.93
N THR A 86 5.09 1.90 16.00
CA THR A 86 3.65 2.14 15.87
C THR A 86 3.41 3.56 15.37
N VAL A 87 2.64 3.69 14.30
CA VAL A 87 2.25 4.97 13.69
C VAL A 87 0.73 5.07 13.53
N GLY A 88 0.21 6.28 13.40
CA GLY A 88 -1.20 6.58 13.17
C GLY A 88 -1.39 7.84 12.33
N HIS A 89 -2.66 8.16 12.03
CA HIS A 89 -2.99 9.33 11.23
C HIS A 89 -2.33 10.61 11.77
N GLY A 90 -1.73 11.39 10.86
CA GLY A 90 -1.06 12.65 11.17
C GLY A 90 0.41 12.50 11.56
N ASP A 91 0.89 11.29 11.81
CA ASP A 91 2.31 11.04 12.05
C ASP A 91 3.14 11.29 10.79
N THR A 92 4.35 11.79 11.00
CA THR A 92 5.38 11.96 9.97
C THR A 92 6.68 11.37 10.45
N PHE A 93 7.39 10.65 9.59
CA PHE A 93 8.67 10.02 9.94
C PHE A 93 9.55 9.84 8.70
N THR A 94 10.83 9.52 8.92
CA THR A 94 11.74 9.11 7.85
C THR A 94 12.02 7.61 7.98
N ALA A 95 11.89 6.87 6.89
CA ALA A 95 12.17 5.44 6.82
C ALA A 95 13.03 5.16 5.58
N ALA A 96 14.20 4.56 5.77
CA ALA A 96 15.15 4.30 4.67
C ALA A 96 15.48 5.52 3.77
N GLY A 97 15.43 6.75 4.32
CA GLY A 97 15.66 7.99 3.56
C GLY A 97 14.46 8.50 2.75
N PHE A 98 13.29 7.90 2.93
CA PHE A 98 12.01 8.40 2.43
C PHE A 98 11.29 9.18 3.54
N ASP A 99 10.71 10.33 3.18
CA ASP A 99 9.82 11.06 4.09
C ASP A 99 8.41 10.49 3.95
N VAL A 100 7.80 10.07 5.06
CA VAL A 100 6.52 9.37 5.07
C VAL A 100 5.52 10.12 5.95
N GLN A 101 4.31 10.31 5.44
CA GLN A 101 3.17 10.84 6.17
C GLN A 101 2.05 9.81 6.23
N VAL A 102 1.36 9.75 7.36
CA VAL A 102 0.34 8.73 7.61
C VAL A 102 -1.07 9.33 7.54
N HIS A 103 -1.94 8.74 6.72
CA HIS A 103 -3.29 9.26 6.46
C HIS A 103 -4.38 8.21 6.69
N GLY A 104 -5.47 8.63 7.33
CA GLY A 104 -6.63 7.77 7.57
C GLY A 104 -6.45 6.85 8.78
N GLU A 105 -7.58 6.35 9.26
CA GLU A 105 -7.64 5.54 10.49
C GLU A 105 -8.39 4.22 10.30
N LEU A 106 -9.23 4.12 9.27
CA LEU A 106 -10.19 3.05 9.09
C LEU A 106 -10.21 2.53 7.65
N HIS A 107 -10.27 1.21 7.53
CA HIS A 107 -10.52 0.49 6.29
C HIS A 107 -11.89 0.90 5.71
N ALA A 108 -12.07 0.80 4.39
CA ALA A 108 -13.38 0.93 3.75
C ALA A 108 -14.43 0.00 4.39
N VAL A 109 -15.71 0.32 4.29
CA VAL A 109 -16.75 -0.51 4.93
C VAL A 109 -16.87 -1.83 4.16
N ILE A 110 -16.50 -2.96 4.78
CA ILE A 110 -16.71 -4.30 4.21
C ILE A 110 -18.20 -4.66 4.25
N HIS A 111 -18.81 -4.54 5.44
CA HIS A 111 -20.23 -4.75 5.65
C HIS A 111 -20.68 -4.00 6.92
N PRO A 112 -21.90 -3.43 6.99
CA PRO A 112 -22.38 -2.70 8.16
C PRO A 112 -22.37 -3.48 9.48
N ASP A 113 -22.50 -4.81 9.42
CA ASP A 113 -22.51 -5.69 10.61
C ASP A 113 -21.11 -6.13 11.06
N ILE A 114 -20.06 -5.76 10.34
CA ILE A 114 -18.67 -6.06 10.70
C ILE A 114 -18.05 -4.80 11.30
N PRO A 115 -17.50 -4.83 12.54
CA PRO A 115 -16.74 -3.72 13.08
C PRO A 115 -15.64 -3.28 12.11
N ARG A 116 -15.55 -1.99 11.81
CA ARG A 116 -14.55 -1.49 10.86
C ARG A 116 -13.15 -1.74 11.39
N ILE A 117 -12.33 -2.33 10.53
CA ILE A 117 -10.92 -2.60 10.79
C ILE A 117 -10.12 -1.29 10.68
N THR A 118 -9.09 -1.16 11.48
CA THR A 118 -8.16 -0.03 11.39
C THR A 118 -7.30 -0.15 10.14
N ASN A 119 -7.08 0.97 9.44
CA ASN A 119 -6.20 1.03 8.28
C ASN A 119 -5.56 2.40 8.22
N VAL A 120 -4.26 2.45 7.93
CA VAL A 120 -3.55 3.68 7.61
C VAL A 120 -3.02 3.61 6.18
N GLY A 121 -2.99 4.75 5.50
CA GLY A 121 -2.30 4.95 4.24
C GLY A 121 -0.99 5.71 4.42
N TYR A 122 -0.07 5.57 3.47
CA TYR A 122 1.25 6.19 3.48
C TYR A 122 1.43 7.11 2.27
N LEU A 123 1.71 8.38 2.51
CA LEU A 123 2.17 9.33 1.49
C LEU A 123 3.70 9.41 1.58
N VAL A 124 4.37 8.86 0.57
CA VAL A 124 5.83 8.74 0.48
C VAL A 124 6.39 9.87 -0.38
N ASP A 125 7.40 10.56 0.15
CA ASP A 125 8.08 11.73 -0.41
C ASP A 125 7.12 12.85 -0.90
N GLY A 126 5.90 12.88 -0.37
CA GLY A 126 4.85 13.81 -0.81
C GLY A 126 4.31 13.56 -2.22
N THR A 127 4.65 12.44 -2.87
CA THR A 127 4.29 12.18 -4.27
C THR A 127 3.52 10.88 -4.48
N VAL A 128 3.83 9.81 -3.74
CA VAL A 128 3.21 8.49 -3.90
C VAL A 128 2.30 8.19 -2.72
N PHE A 129 1.01 8.03 -2.97
CA PHE A 129 0.06 7.68 -1.92
C PHE A 129 -0.41 6.23 -2.05
N HIS A 130 -0.15 5.43 -1.01
CA HIS A 130 -0.66 4.07 -0.86
C HIS A 130 -1.73 4.04 0.24
N PRO A 131 -3.04 3.96 -0.09
CA PRO A 131 -4.11 4.09 0.88
C PRO A 131 -4.36 2.82 1.71
N GLY A 132 -3.77 1.68 1.33
CA GLY A 132 -4.21 0.38 1.82
C GLY A 132 -5.63 0.07 1.34
N ASP A 133 -6.43 -0.59 2.17
CA ASP A 133 -7.81 -0.94 1.84
C ASP A 133 -8.79 0.13 2.31
N ALA A 134 -8.51 1.37 1.90
CA ALA A 134 -9.34 2.52 2.20
C ALA A 134 -9.46 3.44 0.98
N LEU A 135 -10.52 4.25 1.01
CA LEU A 135 -10.71 5.37 0.07
C LEU A 135 -10.40 6.69 0.79
N THR A 136 -9.29 6.70 1.55
CA THR A 136 -8.82 7.87 2.31
C THR A 136 -8.32 8.94 1.36
N VAL A 137 -8.81 10.17 1.47
CA VAL A 137 -8.29 11.30 0.71
C VAL A 137 -7.25 12.03 1.59
N PRO A 138 -5.96 12.07 1.22
CA PRO A 138 -4.98 12.83 1.98
C PRO A 138 -5.18 14.33 1.75
N ASP A 139 -4.87 15.16 2.76
CA ASP A 139 -4.95 16.63 2.68
C ASP A 139 -3.80 17.27 1.86
N HIS A 140 -3.18 16.48 0.97
CA HIS A 140 -2.04 16.86 0.14
C HIS A 140 -2.30 16.48 -1.32
N PRO A 141 -1.79 17.27 -2.29
CA PRO A 141 -1.78 16.85 -3.69
C PRO A 141 -1.06 15.51 -3.84
N VAL A 142 -1.71 14.56 -4.53
CA VAL A 142 -1.13 13.25 -4.84
C VAL A 142 -0.65 13.30 -6.29
N GLU A 143 0.60 12.93 -6.54
CA GLU A 143 1.07 12.75 -7.91
C GLU A 143 0.67 11.36 -8.42
N THR A 144 1.09 10.34 -7.68
CA THR A 144 0.88 8.94 -8.03
C THR A 144 0.05 8.25 -6.95
N LEU A 145 -1.14 7.79 -7.32
CA LEU A 145 -2.02 7.02 -6.44
C LEU A 145 -1.82 5.52 -6.68
N MET A 146 -1.56 4.74 -5.62
CA MET A 146 -1.73 3.29 -5.66
C MET A 146 -3.21 3.00 -5.46
N LEU A 147 -3.89 2.59 -6.53
CA LEU A 147 -5.35 2.51 -6.58
C LEU A 147 -5.84 1.09 -6.26
N PRO A 148 -6.53 0.85 -5.14
CA PRO A 148 -7.15 -0.46 -4.86
C PRO A 148 -8.34 -0.68 -5.80
N VAL A 149 -8.12 -1.43 -6.89
CA VAL A 149 -9.08 -1.48 -8.00
C VAL A 149 -10.25 -2.44 -7.78
N MET A 150 -10.06 -3.55 -7.06
CA MET A 150 -11.10 -4.55 -6.92
C MET A 150 -10.99 -5.31 -5.62
N ALA A 151 -12.02 -5.20 -4.79
CA ALA A 151 -12.15 -5.99 -3.58
C ALA A 151 -13.61 -6.39 -3.34
N PRO A 152 -13.87 -7.41 -2.49
CA PRO A 152 -15.23 -7.70 -2.06
C PRO A 152 -15.94 -6.52 -1.39
N TRP A 153 -15.18 -5.56 -0.86
CA TRP A 153 -15.66 -4.39 -0.11
C TRP A 153 -15.93 -3.15 -0.97
N ASN A 154 -15.63 -3.15 -2.28
CA ASN A 154 -15.88 -2.00 -3.15
C ASN A 154 -16.73 -2.31 -4.38
N LYS A 155 -17.28 -1.24 -4.95
CA LYS A 155 -17.78 -1.18 -6.31
C LYS A 155 -16.83 -0.33 -7.15
N ILE A 156 -16.71 -0.66 -8.43
CA ILE A 156 -15.93 0.15 -9.38
C ILE A 156 -16.36 1.63 -9.40
N SER A 157 -17.65 1.93 -9.17
CA SER A 157 -18.13 3.32 -9.08
C SER A 157 -17.46 4.10 -7.95
N GLU A 158 -17.22 3.46 -6.80
CA GLU A 158 -16.56 4.08 -5.65
C GLU A 158 -15.08 4.32 -5.93
N VAL A 159 -14.44 3.39 -6.65
CA VAL A 159 -13.04 3.55 -7.12
C VAL A 159 -12.92 4.74 -8.08
N ILE A 160 -13.85 4.88 -9.03
CA ILE A 160 -13.90 6.01 -9.97
C ILE A 160 -14.10 7.33 -9.24
N ASP A 161 -15.04 7.39 -8.30
CA ASP A 161 -15.30 8.60 -7.52
C ASP A 161 -14.12 8.93 -6.61
N TYR A 162 -13.43 7.93 -6.08
CA TYR A 162 -12.20 8.12 -5.30
C TYR A 162 -11.07 8.74 -6.14
N VAL A 163 -10.83 8.27 -7.37
CA VAL A 163 -9.85 8.91 -8.28
C VAL A 163 -10.21 10.37 -8.54
N ARG A 164 -11.50 10.68 -8.76
CA ARG A 164 -11.97 12.05 -8.99
C ARG A 164 -11.85 12.95 -7.77
N GLU A 165 -11.95 12.39 -6.58
CA GLU A 165 -11.82 13.14 -5.33
C GLU A 165 -10.34 13.44 -5.03
N VAL A 166 -9.47 12.43 -5.14
CA VAL A 166 -8.01 12.58 -4.92
C VAL A 166 -7.36 13.43 -6.01
N LYS A 167 -7.85 13.34 -7.26
CA LYS A 167 -7.30 14.04 -8.45
C LYS A 167 -5.80 13.81 -8.64
N PRO A 168 -5.33 12.54 -8.64
CA PRO A 168 -3.91 12.29 -8.87
C PRO A 168 -3.52 12.67 -10.30
N GLN A 169 -2.22 12.89 -10.55
CA GLN A 169 -1.76 12.99 -11.93
C GLN A 169 -1.89 11.65 -12.65
N ARG A 170 -1.49 10.57 -11.96
CA ARG A 170 -1.60 9.20 -12.44
C ARG A 170 -1.96 8.22 -11.32
N ALA A 171 -2.55 7.09 -11.69
CA ALA A 171 -2.87 6.00 -10.78
C ALA A 171 -2.32 4.67 -11.30
N TYR A 172 -1.70 3.89 -10.41
CA TYR A 172 -1.29 2.51 -10.69
C TYR A 172 -2.12 1.54 -9.87
N ASP A 173 -2.57 0.46 -10.50
CA ASP A 173 -3.39 -0.54 -9.83
C ASP A 173 -2.66 -1.26 -8.70
N ILE A 174 -3.35 -1.43 -7.59
CA ILE A 174 -3.07 -2.38 -6.51
C ILE A 174 -4.36 -3.14 -6.17
N HIS A 175 -4.27 -4.14 -5.29
CA HIS A 175 -5.42 -4.95 -4.88
C HIS A 175 -6.15 -5.56 -6.10
N ASP A 176 -5.37 -6.12 -7.02
CA ASP A 176 -5.83 -6.57 -8.35
C ASP A 176 -5.73 -8.09 -8.55
N ALA A 177 -5.22 -8.83 -7.56
CA ALA A 177 -4.97 -10.28 -7.68
C ALA A 177 -6.25 -11.12 -7.88
N LEU A 178 -7.41 -10.61 -7.46
CA LEU A 178 -8.69 -11.28 -7.66
C LEU A 178 -9.27 -11.04 -9.06
N LEU A 179 -8.73 -10.06 -9.82
CA LEU A 179 -9.18 -9.79 -11.18
C LEU A 179 -8.57 -10.77 -12.17
N THR A 180 -9.44 -11.40 -12.96
CA THR A 180 -9.05 -12.22 -14.10
C THR A 180 -8.89 -11.36 -15.35
N ASP A 181 -8.08 -11.82 -16.31
CA ASP A 181 -7.88 -11.12 -17.59
C ASP A 181 -9.17 -10.91 -18.38
N LEU A 182 -10.20 -11.73 -18.15
CA LEU A 182 -11.52 -11.56 -18.74
C LEU A 182 -12.22 -10.29 -18.27
N ALA A 183 -12.13 -9.98 -16.97
CA ALA A 183 -12.84 -8.85 -16.35
C ALA A 183 -12.02 -7.55 -16.38
N ARG A 184 -10.69 -7.64 -16.42
CA ARG A 184 -9.77 -6.49 -16.38
C ARG A 184 -10.10 -5.38 -17.39
N PRO A 185 -10.37 -5.66 -18.68
CA PRO A 185 -10.70 -4.61 -19.64
C PRO A 185 -11.93 -3.77 -19.25
N ILE A 186 -12.85 -4.30 -18.43
CA ILE A 186 -13.98 -3.53 -17.93
C ILE A 186 -13.51 -2.48 -16.92
N TYR A 187 -12.60 -2.84 -16.02
CA TYR A 187 -12.05 -1.93 -15.02
C TYR A 187 -11.20 -0.85 -15.69
N ASP A 188 -10.25 -1.24 -16.54
CA ASP A 188 -9.35 -0.34 -17.25
C ASP A 188 -10.14 0.71 -18.06
N ASN A 189 -11.14 0.27 -18.84
CA ASN A 189 -11.93 1.19 -19.66
C ASN A 189 -12.78 2.14 -18.82
N GLN A 190 -13.42 1.66 -17.75
CA GLN A 190 -14.32 2.50 -16.95
C GLN A 190 -13.53 3.49 -16.09
N ILE A 191 -12.45 3.05 -15.44
CA ILE A 191 -11.58 3.93 -14.63
C ILE A 191 -10.89 4.94 -15.54
N GLY A 192 -10.28 4.50 -16.65
CA GLY A 192 -9.61 5.41 -17.59
C GLY A 192 -10.55 6.44 -18.23
N ALA A 193 -11.78 6.05 -18.59
CA ALA A 193 -12.73 6.97 -19.21
C ALA A 193 -13.38 7.95 -18.23
N LEU A 194 -13.59 7.54 -16.98
CA LEU A 194 -14.41 8.29 -16.02
C LEU A 194 -13.61 8.92 -14.88
N GLY A 195 -12.44 8.40 -14.52
CA GLY A 195 -11.65 8.80 -13.35
C GLY A 195 -11.02 10.19 -13.47
N GLY A 196 -10.74 10.66 -14.68
CA GLY A 196 -10.20 12.01 -14.91
C GLY A 196 -8.71 12.17 -14.57
N ALA A 197 -7.99 11.07 -14.40
CA ALA A 197 -6.54 10.98 -14.23
C ALA A 197 -5.96 9.91 -15.17
N GLU A 198 -4.66 9.93 -15.41
CA GLU A 198 -4.00 8.86 -16.15
C GLU A 198 -4.11 7.55 -15.35
N HIS A 199 -4.65 6.49 -15.97
CA HIS A 199 -4.81 5.18 -15.34
C HIS A 199 -3.85 4.18 -15.98
N LEU A 200 -2.96 3.62 -15.17
CA LEU A 200 -1.82 2.81 -15.59
C LEU A 200 -1.80 1.48 -14.88
N ARG A 201 -1.20 0.49 -15.52
CA ARG A 201 -1.04 -0.86 -14.98
C ARG A 201 0.41 -1.31 -15.10
N LEU A 202 0.87 -1.99 -14.07
CA LEU A 202 2.07 -2.81 -14.08
C LEU A 202 1.69 -4.23 -13.67
N THR A 203 2.27 -5.23 -14.32
CA THR A 203 2.25 -6.61 -13.86
C THR A 203 3.32 -6.83 -12.79
N PRO A 204 3.18 -7.86 -11.92
CA PRO A 204 4.18 -8.12 -10.90
C PRO A 204 5.59 -8.28 -11.47
N GLY A 205 6.54 -7.51 -10.93
CA GLY A 205 7.92 -7.42 -11.38
C GLY A 205 8.21 -6.25 -12.34
N GLU A 206 7.19 -5.67 -12.97
CA GLU A 206 7.38 -4.47 -13.80
C GLU A 206 7.60 -3.22 -12.93
N SER A 207 8.29 -2.25 -13.51
CA SER A 207 8.69 -1.02 -12.83
C SER A 207 8.41 0.22 -13.65
N ALA A 208 8.29 1.35 -12.96
CA ALA A 208 8.16 2.68 -13.54
C ALA A 208 9.05 3.67 -12.78
N ASP A 209 9.53 4.69 -13.51
CA ASP A 209 10.18 5.84 -12.90
C ASP A 209 9.13 6.86 -12.47
N LEU A 210 9.23 7.27 -11.20
CA LEU A 210 8.44 8.29 -10.54
C LEU A 210 9.27 9.56 -10.31
#